data_AF-A0AA35TTI0-F1
#
_entry.id   AF-A0AA35TTI0-F1
#
_cell.length_a   1.000
_cell.length_b   1.000
_cell.length_c   1.000
_cell.angle_alpha   90.00
_cell.angle_beta   90.00
_cell.angle_gamma   90.00
#
_symmetry.space_group_name_H-M   'P 1'
#
loop_
_entity.id
_entity.type
_entity.pdbx_description
1 polymer ?
#
loop_
_entity_poly.entity_id
_entity_poly.type
_entity_poly.pdbx_seq_one_letter_code
_entity_poly.pdbx_strand_id
1 'polypeptide(L)'
;METGGEEKEGDKLYTWETKYEKTWEDIREDADGLLTAEDEAEAYKLKRRKLFQHSSSVRLGMMRHMFVIVDSSQVMSDKDLKPNRLTCALKVLEDFVRVFFDQNPISQLGVISTKDGKAEKVLDLNGNPHVLSKTLCGNWSVSGELSLQNALSLAMNGLKHIPSHASREVLVVMGSLTSCDPGNIFTTIEVR
;
A
#
# COMPACT_ATOMS: atom_id res chain seq x y z
N MET A 1 -14.65 43.63 55.96
CA MET A 1 -15.22 43.61 54.60
C MET A 1 -14.12 44.08 53.67
N GLU A 2 -13.36 43.15 53.11
CA GLU A 2 -12.45 43.40 51.99
C GLU A 2 -12.92 42.47 50.87
N THR A 3 -13.20 43.08 49.73
CA THR A 3 -13.85 42.50 48.57
C THR A 3 -12.91 41.52 47.86
N GLY A 4 -13.39 40.30 47.65
CA GLY A 4 -12.72 39.29 46.82
C GLY A 4 -12.63 39.77 45.37
N GLY A 5 -11.43 39.69 44.80
CA GLY A 5 -11.21 39.78 43.37
C GLY A 5 -11.38 38.38 42.76
N GLU A 6 -12.48 38.18 42.05
CA GLU A 6 -12.63 37.05 41.13
C GLU A 6 -11.67 37.27 39.95
N GLU A 7 -10.64 36.43 39.83
CA GLU A 7 -9.88 36.28 38.60
C GLU A 7 -10.85 35.77 37.52
N LYS A 8 -11.18 36.64 36.57
CA LYS A 8 -11.92 36.25 35.36
C LYS A 8 -11.08 35.23 34.60
N GLU A 9 -11.60 34.01 34.57
CA GLU A 9 -11.20 32.92 33.68
C GLU A 9 -11.15 33.48 32.25
N GLY A 10 -9.94 33.83 31.80
CA GLY A 10 -9.72 34.47 30.51
C GLY A 10 -10.18 33.56 29.38
N ASP A 11 -10.95 34.14 28.45
CA ASP A 11 -11.42 33.53 27.21
C ASP A 11 -10.39 32.56 26.62
N LYS A 12 -10.62 31.26 26.80
CA LYS A 12 -10.01 30.25 25.93
C LYS A 12 -10.66 30.40 24.57
N LEU A 13 -10.06 31.25 23.74
CA LEU A 13 -10.40 31.36 22.32
C LEU A 13 -10.50 29.96 21.72
N TYR A 14 -11.50 29.75 20.87
CA TYR A 14 -11.62 28.48 20.17
C TYR A 14 -10.38 28.26 19.29
N THR A 15 -10.00 27.00 19.07
CA THR A 15 -8.79 26.63 18.30
C THR A 15 -8.75 27.23 16.88
N TRP A 16 -9.92 27.57 16.31
CA TRP A 16 -10.06 28.24 15.01
C TRP A 16 -10.07 29.79 15.09
N GLU A 17 -10.21 30.37 16.27
CA GLU A 17 -10.05 31.81 16.56
C GLU A 17 -8.59 32.17 16.90
N THR A 18 -7.75 31.14 17.13
CA THR A 18 -6.32 31.33 17.36
C THR A 18 -5.68 31.87 16.07
N LYS A 19 -4.86 32.91 16.19
CA LYS A 19 -4.11 33.46 15.04
C LYS A 19 -3.35 32.33 14.35
N TYR A 20 -3.30 32.39 13.01
CA TYR A 20 -2.54 31.46 12.17
C TYR A 20 -1.14 31.21 12.76
N GLU A 21 -0.92 30.01 13.30
CA GLU A 21 0.38 29.59 13.79
C GLU A 21 1.29 29.33 12.60
N LYS A 22 2.28 30.20 12.43
CA LYS A 22 3.28 30.04 11.38
C LYS A 22 4.31 29.02 11.83
N THR A 23 4.01 27.75 11.59
CA THR A 23 4.89 26.61 11.93
C THR A 23 6.29 26.70 11.31
N TRP A 24 6.52 27.59 10.33
CA TRP A 24 7.84 27.88 9.78
C TRP A 24 8.68 28.85 10.62
N GLU A 25 8.11 29.57 11.59
CA GLU A 25 8.86 30.46 12.49
C GLU A 25 9.64 29.69 13.57
N ASP A 26 9.24 28.44 13.87
CA ASP A 26 9.92 27.55 14.82
C ASP A 26 11.04 26.70 14.18
N ILE A 27 11.23 26.80 12.85
CA ILE A 27 12.31 26.09 12.15
C ILE A 27 13.62 26.81 12.48
N ARG A 28 14.52 26.11 13.18
CA ARG A 28 15.84 26.63 13.54
C ARG A 28 16.84 26.40 12.42
N GLU A 29 17.83 27.28 12.32
CA GLU A 29 18.98 27.14 11.43
C GLU A 29 20.20 26.65 12.24
N ASP A 30 21.01 25.77 11.65
CA ASP A 30 22.29 25.35 12.22
C ASP A 30 23.38 26.43 12.04
N ALA A 31 24.59 26.14 12.55
CA ALA A 31 25.74 27.04 12.48
C ALA A 31 26.23 27.32 11.05
N ASP A 32 25.83 26.49 10.08
CA ASP A 32 26.18 26.61 8.67
C ASP A 32 25.04 27.27 7.85
N GLY A 33 23.93 27.66 8.50
CA GLY A 33 22.78 28.34 7.89
C GLY A 33 21.79 27.40 7.19
N LEU A 34 21.80 26.10 7.51
CA LEU A 34 20.85 25.12 7.00
C LEU A 34 19.69 24.93 7.98
N LEU A 35 18.47 24.80 7.45
CA LEU A 35 17.26 24.58 8.24
C LEU A 35 17.27 23.19 8.89
N THR A 36 17.33 23.12 10.22
CA THR A 36 17.25 21.88 10.98
C THR A 36 15.79 21.49 11.21
N ALA A 37 15.18 20.80 10.24
CA ALA A 37 13.95 20.02 10.47
C ALA A 37 14.28 18.54 10.81
N GLU A 38 15.54 18.27 11.16
CA GLU A 38 16.14 16.94 11.12
C GLU A 38 15.68 16.04 12.29
N ASP A 39 15.45 16.60 13.48
CA ASP A 39 15.17 15.80 14.68
C ASP A 39 13.88 14.99 14.58
N GLU A 40 12.79 15.58 14.08
CA GLU A 40 11.50 14.87 13.99
C GLU A 40 11.47 13.89 12.82
N ALA A 41 12.03 14.27 11.67
CA ALA A 41 12.09 13.42 10.48
C ALA A 41 13.00 12.20 10.71
N GLU A 42 14.13 12.39 11.38
CA GLU A 42 15.05 11.31 11.72
C GLU A 42 14.50 10.41 12.82
N ALA A 43 13.90 10.98 13.89
CA ALA A 43 13.22 10.20 14.91
C ALA A 43 12.08 9.35 14.33
N TYR A 44 11.33 9.89 13.36
CA TYR A 44 10.28 9.17 12.65
C TYR A 44 10.84 8.03 11.77
N LYS A 45 11.93 8.27 11.04
CA LYS A 45 12.66 7.23 10.29
C LYS A 45 13.18 6.12 11.21
N LEU A 46 13.73 6.50 12.37
CA LEU A 46 14.27 5.57 13.36
C LEU A 46 13.18 4.71 14.01
N LYS A 47 12.03 5.32 14.36
CA LYS A 47 10.83 4.60 14.85
C LYS A 47 10.34 3.59 13.83
N ARG A 48 10.21 3.96 12.55
CA ARG A 48 9.84 3.02 11.48
C ARG A 48 10.83 1.87 11.39
N ARG A 49 12.13 2.14 11.41
CA ARG A 49 13.19 1.11 11.31
C ARG A 49 13.11 0.08 12.44
N LYS A 50 12.80 0.51 13.66
CA LYS A 50 12.60 -0.40 14.81
C LYS A 50 11.38 -1.31 14.65
N LEU A 51 10.31 -0.83 14.00
CA LEU A 51 9.11 -1.63 13.74
C LEU A 51 9.40 -2.83 12.82
N PHE A 52 10.32 -2.67 11.86
CA PHE A 52 10.72 -3.72 10.92
C PHE A 52 11.67 -4.78 11.51
N GLN A 53 12.15 -4.61 12.75
CA GLN A 53 13.10 -5.53 13.40
C GLN A 53 12.43 -6.65 14.20
N HIS A 54 11.10 -6.68 14.27
CA HIS A 54 10.38 -7.80 14.88
C HIS A 54 10.33 -9.00 13.93
N SER A 55 11.37 -9.83 13.97
CA SER A 55 11.31 -11.18 13.42
C SER A 55 10.69 -12.11 14.45
N SER A 56 9.41 -12.45 14.31
CA SER A 56 8.86 -13.61 15.01
C SER A 56 9.39 -14.89 14.36
N SER A 57 9.55 -15.96 15.15
CA SER A 57 9.85 -17.29 14.62
C SER A 57 8.62 -17.82 13.91
N VAL A 58 8.52 -17.60 12.60
CA VAL A 58 7.41 -18.09 11.76
C VAL A 58 7.85 -19.36 11.05
N ARG A 59 6.94 -20.35 10.94
CA ARG A 59 7.14 -21.50 10.05
C ARG A 59 7.26 -20.96 8.61
N LEU A 60 8.47 -21.02 8.06
CA LEU A 60 8.77 -20.51 6.72
C LEU A 60 8.11 -21.44 5.68
N GLY A 61 7.13 -20.91 4.94
CA GLY A 61 6.66 -21.53 3.71
C GLY A 61 7.74 -21.41 2.64
N MET A 62 8.56 -22.44 2.46
CA MET A 62 9.71 -22.39 1.54
C MET A 62 9.30 -22.15 0.08
N MET A 63 8.12 -22.64 -0.32
CA MET A 63 7.55 -22.44 -1.66
C MET A 63 6.30 -21.57 -1.57
N ARG A 64 6.33 -20.42 -2.24
CA ARG A 64 5.23 -19.44 -2.23
C ARG A 64 4.76 -19.21 -3.67
N HIS A 65 3.48 -19.42 -3.90
CA HIS A 65 2.82 -19.08 -5.17
C HIS A 65 1.86 -17.93 -4.88
N MET A 66 2.17 -16.76 -5.41
CA MET A 66 1.45 -15.54 -5.11
C MET A 66 0.87 -14.91 -6.38
N PHE A 67 -0.38 -14.48 -6.33
CA PHE A 67 -0.93 -13.53 -7.30
C PHE A 67 -0.91 -12.11 -6.72
N VAL A 68 -0.38 -11.16 -7.49
CA VAL A 68 -0.50 -9.73 -7.22
C VAL A 68 -1.68 -9.19 -8.02
N ILE A 69 -2.70 -8.71 -7.33
CA ILE A 69 -3.85 -8.02 -7.91
C ILE A 69 -3.57 -6.53 -7.87
N VAL A 70 -3.56 -5.88 -9.03
CA VAL A 70 -3.32 -4.45 -9.20
C VAL A 70 -4.64 -3.77 -9.56
N ASP A 71 -5.07 -2.83 -8.72
CA ASP A 71 -6.16 -1.92 -9.04
C ASP A 71 -5.76 -1.04 -10.25
N SER A 72 -6.57 -1.09 -11.31
CA SER A 72 -6.44 -0.28 -12.52
C SER A 72 -7.75 0.48 -12.82
N SER A 73 -8.52 0.77 -11.77
CA SER A 73 -9.70 1.64 -11.83
C SER A 73 -9.33 3.10 -12.11
N GLN A 74 -10.34 3.92 -12.39
CA GLN A 74 -10.19 5.37 -12.61
C GLN A 74 -9.52 6.09 -11.43
N VAL A 75 -9.74 5.62 -10.18
CA VAL A 75 -9.19 6.20 -8.95
C VAL A 75 -7.66 6.15 -8.92
N MET A 76 -7.05 5.22 -9.66
CA MET A 76 -5.61 5.08 -9.76
C MET A 76 -4.93 6.13 -10.65
N SER A 77 -5.72 6.99 -11.31
CA SER A 77 -5.24 8.16 -12.06
C SER A 77 -4.90 9.37 -11.18
N ASP A 78 -5.32 9.36 -9.92
CA ASP A 78 -5.09 10.45 -8.95
C ASP A 78 -3.59 10.69 -8.69
N LYS A 79 -3.26 11.95 -8.38
CA LYS A 79 -1.88 12.46 -8.27
C LYS A 79 -1.42 12.77 -6.85
N ASP A 80 -2.01 12.09 -5.86
CA ASP A 80 -1.56 12.11 -4.47
C ASP A 80 -0.13 11.55 -4.33
N LEU A 81 0.18 10.51 -5.11
CA LEU A 81 1.52 10.02 -5.40
C LEU A 81 1.93 10.47 -6.80
N LYS A 82 3.23 10.79 -6.98
CA LYS A 82 3.74 11.29 -8.27
C LYS A 82 4.23 10.14 -9.16
N PRO A 83 3.94 10.16 -10.48
CA PRO A 83 3.07 11.10 -11.19
C PRO A 83 1.57 10.83 -10.97
N ASN A 84 1.19 9.57 -10.72
CA ASN A 84 -0.13 9.13 -10.27
C ASN A 84 0.02 7.86 -9.40
N ARG A 85 -1.07 7.42 -8.75
CA ARG A 85 -1.09 6.21 -7.92
C ARG A 85 -0.63 4.96 -8.66
N LEU A 86 -1.14 4.71 -9.86
CA LEU A 86 -0.82 3.51 -10.63
C LEU A 86 0.68 3.40 -10.93
N THR A 87 1.27 4.45 -11.50
CA THR A 87 2.70 4.46 -11.85
C THR A 87 3.56 4.30 -10.61
N CYS A 88 3.19 4.94 -9.50
CA CYS A 88 3.90 4.76 -8.24
C CYS A 88 3.80 3.31 -7.74
N ALA A 89 2.61 2.73 -7.72
CA ALA A 89 2.38 1.35 -7.31
C ALA A 89 3.15 0.35 -8.18
N LEU A 90 3.13 0.50 -9.51
CA LEU A 90 3.87 -0.37 -10.43
C LEU A 90 5.39 -0.29 -10.20
N LYS A 91 5.92 0.91 -9.90
CA LYS A 91 7.35 1.07 -9.61
C LYS A 91 7.75 0.39 -8.30
N VAL A 92 6.94 0.54 -7.26
CA VAL A 92 7.17 -0.16 -5.98
C VAL A 92 7.03 -1.67 -6.14
N LEU A 93 6.09 -2.13 -6.97
CA LEU A 93 5.93 -3.54 -7.29
C LEU A 93 7.12 -4.12 -8.07
N GLU A 94 7.74 -3.35 -8.96
CA GLU A 94 8.96 -3.75 -9.66
C GLU A 94 10.10 -4.03 -8.67
N ASP A 95 10.32 -3.13 -7.70
CA ASP A 95 11.30 -3.32 -6.64
C ASP A 95 10.92 -4.48 -5.71
N PHE A 96 9.63 -4.65 -5.42
CA PHE A 96 9.11 -5.79 -4.65
C PHE A 96 9.42 -7.11 -5.33
N VAL A 97 9.22 -7.23 -6.65
CA VAL A 97 9.54 -8.46 -7.41
C VAL A 97 11.01 -8.84 -7.22
N ARG A 98 11.94 -7.88 -7.35
CA ARG A 98 13.37 -8.15 -7.15
C ARG A 98 13.64 -8.70 -5.75
N VAL A 99 13.20 -7.98 -4.72
CA VAL A 99 13.45 -8.36 -3.32
C VAL A 99 12.74 -9.68 -2.97
N PHE A 100 11.55 -9.92 -3.53
CA PHE A 100 10.80 -11.14 -3.33
C PHE A 100 11.57 -12.36 -3.84
N PHE A 101 12.10 -12.33 -5.07
CA PHE A 101 12.86 -13.46 -5.62
C PHE A 101 14.24 -13.62 -4.98
N ASP A 102 14.88 -12.52 -4.53
CA ASP A 102 16.14 -12.60 -3.78
C ASP A 102 15.96 -13.39 -2.47
N GLN A 103 14.82 -13.23 -1.80
CA GLN A 103 14.51 -13.93 -0.55
C GLN A 103 13.81 -15.29 -0.78
N ASN A 104 13.17 -15.49 -1.94
CA ASN A 104 12.34 -16.66 -2.24
C ASN A 104 12.62 -17.18 -3.67
N PRO A 105 13.77 -17.85 -3.91
CA PRO A 105 14.23 -18.18 -5.27
C PRO A 105 13.40 -19.25 -5.99
N ILE A 106 12.65 -20.09 -5.27
CA ILE A 106 11.81 -21.16 -5.82
C ILE A 106 10.33 -20.80 -5.89
N SER A 107 9.99 -19.55 -5.55
CA SER A 107 8.62 -19.05 -5.57
C SER A 107 8.15 -18.67 -6.96
N GLN A 108 6.85 -18.46 -7.12
CA GLN A 108 6.25 -18.01 -8.37
C GLN A 108 5.32 -16.83 -8.11
N LEU A 109 5.32 -15.87 -9.03
CA LEU A 109 4.46 -14.69 -8.99
C LEU A 109 3.64 -14.61 -10.28
N GLY A 110 2.37 -14.26 -10.13
CA GLY A 110 1.46 -13.93 -11.23
C GLY A 110 0.88 -12.53 -11.02
N VAL A 111 0.39 -11.91 -12.09
CA VAL A 111 -0.16 -10.54 -12.05
C VAL A 111 -1.56 -10.52 -12.64
N ILE A 112 -2.49 -9.93 -11.89
CA ILE A 112 -3.87 -9.71 -12.28
C ILE A 112 -4.14 -8.21 -12.23
N SER A 113 -4.78 -7.66 -13.25
CA SER A 113 -5.30 -6.28 -13.26
C SER A 113 -6.81 -6.33 -13.07
N THR A 114 -7.37 -5.34 -12.38
CA THR A 114 -8.82 -5.17 -12.31
C THR A 114 -9.23 -3.75 -12.69
N LYS A 115 -10.18 -3.65 -13.62
CA LYS A 115 -10.73 -2.42 -14.18
C LYS A 115 -12.07 -2.69 -14.83
N ASP A 116 -12.91 -1.67 -15.01
CA ASP A 116 -14.23 -1.79 -15.65
C ASP A 116 -15.13 -2.88 -15.04
N GLY A 117 -15.04 -3.12 -13.73
CA GLY A 117 -15.79 -4.17 -13.03
C GLY A 117 -15.35 -5.60 -13.40
N LYS A 118 -14.22 -5.77 -14.07
CA LYS A 118 -13.67 -7.06 -14.51
C LYS A 118 -12.27 -7.27 -13.97
N ALA A 119 -11.81 -8.52 -14.04
CA ALA A 119 -10.44 -8.89 -13.73
C ALA A 119 -9.81 -9.61 -14.92
N GLU A 120 -8.58 -9.23 -15.24
CA GLU A 120 -7.79 -9.77 -16.34
C GLU A 120 -6.47 -10.31 -15.82
N LYS A 121 -6.12 -11.54 -16.22
CA LYS A 121 -4.83 -12.13 -15.88
C LYS A 121 -3.79 -11.60 -16.86
N VAL A 122 -2.96 -10.66 -16.39
CA VAL A 122 -1.90 -10.05 -17.20
C VAL A 122 -0.73 -11.02 -17.37
N LEU A 123 -0.38 -11.75 -16.30
CA LEU A 123 0.66 -12.77 -16.33
C LEU A 123 0.28 -13.96 -15.46
N ASP A 124 0.46 -15.16 -16.02
CA ASP A 124 0.41 -16.42 -15.27
C ASP A 124 1.54 -16.52 -14.23
N LEU A 125 1.41 -17.47 -13.30
CA LEU A 125 2.46 -17.77 -12.34
C LEU A 125 3.78 -18.06 -13.05
N ASN A 126 4.78 -17.22 -12.81
CA ASN A 126 6.09 -17.30 -13.44
C ASN A 126 7.19 -17.14 -12.37
N GLY A 127 8.27 -17.90 -12.51
CA GLY A 127 9.45 -17.83 -11.64
C GLY A 127 10.55 -16.89 -12.15
N ASN A 128 10.38 -16.30 -13.34
CA ASN A 128 11.38 -15.41 -13.92
C ASN A 128 11.10 -13.94 -13.55
N PRO A 129 11.94 -13.31 -12.70
CA PRO A 129 11.74 -11.92 -12.28
C PRO A 129 11.79 -10.93 -13.46
N HIS A 130 12.58 -11.20 -14.50
CA HIS A 130 12.68 -10.29 -15.65
C HIS A 130 11.37 -10.21 -16.44
N VAL A 131 10.64 -11.31 -16.57
CA VAL A 131 9.33 -11.33 -17.24
C VAL A 131 8.32 -10.51 -16.43
N LEU A 132 8.31 -10.69 -15.11
CA LEU A 132 7.44 -9.95 -14.20
C LEU A 132 7.72 -8.45 -14.20
N SER A 133 8.99 -8.05 -14.06
CA SER A 133 9.39 -6.63 -14.13
C SER A 133 9.01 -6.01 -15.47
N LYS A 134 9.24 -6.72 -16.58
CA LYS A 134 8.83 -6.25 -17.92
C LYS A 134 7.32 -6.04 -18.04
N THR A 135 6.52 -6.95 -17.47
CA THR A 135 5.06 -6.81 -17.44
C THR A 135 4.62 -5.60 -16.61
N LEU A 136 5.25 -5.37 -15.45
CA LEU A 136 4.94 -4.21 -14.60
C LEU A 136 5.36 -2.89 -15.23
N CYS A 137 6.46 -2.85 -15.99
CA CYS A 137 6.89 -1.69 -16.78
C CYS A 137 6.12 -1.51 -18.10
N GLY A 138 5.13 -2.36 -18.39
CA GLY A 138 4.34 -2.30 -19.61
C GLY A 138 3.42 -1.08 -19.69
N ASN A 139 2.62 -1.02 -20.75
CA ASN A 139 1.61 0.03 -20.92
C ASN A 139 0.33 -0.34 -20.15
N TRP A 140 0.19 0.20 -18.95
CA TRP A 140 -1.02 0.05 -18.16
C TRP A 140 -1.99 1.22 -18.41
N SER A 141 -3.29 0.92 -18.40
CA SER A 141 -4.35 1.92 -18.51
C SER A 141 -5.31 1.80 -17.35
N VAL A 142 -5.87 2.94 -16.97
CA VAL A 142 -6.87 3.09 -15.91
C VAL A 142 -8.24 3.27 -16.54
N SER A 143 -9.25 2.54 -16.03
CA SER A 143 -10.64 2.71 -16.48
C SER A 143 -11.63 2.09 -15.48
N GLY A 144 -12.82 2.68 -15.40
CA GLY A 144 -13.94 2.12 -14.66
C GLY A 144 -13.64 1.83 -13.19
N GLU A 145 -14.23 0.75 -12.69
CA GLU A 145 -14.26 0.41 -11.25
C GLU A 145 -13.52 -0.90 -10.97
N LEU A 146 -13.05 -1.06 -9.74
CA LEU A 146 -12.42 -2.28 -9.22
C LEU A 146 -13.47 -3.39 -9.04
N SER A 147 -13.14 -4.64 -9.37
CA SER A 147 -13.90 -5.83 -8.94
C SER A 147 -12.99 -6.83 -8.24
N LEU A 148 -13.07 -6.83 -6.91
CA LEU A 148 -12.29 -7.72 -6.06
C LEU A 148 -12.74 -9.18 -6.16
N GLN A 149 -14.05 -9.44 -6.25
CA GLN A 149 -14.60 -10.80 -6.35
C GLN A 149 -14.10 -11.51 -7.61
N ASN A 150 -14.12 -10.83 -8.76
CA ASN A 150 -13.63 -11.41 -10.02
C ASN A 150 -12.11 -11.65 -9.96
N ALA A 151 -11.35 -10.71 -9.39
CA ALA A 151 -9.90 -10.85 -9.26
C ALA A 151 -9.52 -12.01 -8.32
N LEU A 152 -10.21 -12.16 -7.19
CA LEU A 152 -10.03 -13.28 -6.27
C LEU A 152 -10.42 -14.61 -6.91
N SER A 153 -11.54 -14.67 -7.63
CA SER A 153 -11.97 -15.89 -8.34
C SER A 153 -10.93 -16.36 -9.36
N LEU A 154 -10.33 -15.41 -10.09
CA LEU A 154 -9.27 -15.67 -11.05
C LEU A 154 -7.97 -16.15 -10.38
N ALA A 155 -7.57 -15.52 -9.28
CA ALA A 155 -6.43 -15.94 -8.48
C ALA A 155 -6.62 -17.33 -7.88
N MET A 156 -7.81 -17.62 -7.32
CA MET A 156 -8.17 -18.92 -6.77
C MET A 156 -8.10 -20.02 -7.83
N ASN A 157 -8.63 -19.76 -9.04
CA ASN A 157 -8.55 -20.71 -10.14
C ASN A 157 -7.10 -21.00 -10.55
N GLY A 158 -6.23 -19.99 -10.56
CA GLY A 158 -4.80 -20.17 -10.83
C GLY A 158 -4.06 -20.92 -9.72
N LEU A 159 -4.47 -20.75 -8.47
CA LEU A 159 -3.83 -21.37 -7.29
C LEU A 159 -4.39 -22.76 -6.95
N LYS A 160 -5.53 -23.16 -7.53
CA LYS A 160 -6.24 -24.41 -7.21
C LYS A 160 -5.38 -25.67 -7.36
N HIS A 161 -4.49 -25.68 -8.35
CA HIS A 161 -3.63 -26.83 -8.66
C HIS A 161 -2.30 -26.83 -7.89
N ILE A 162 -2.04 -25.80 -7.08
CA ILE A 162 -0.82 -25.71 -6.27
C ILE A 162 -0.93 -26.69 -5.09
N PRO A 163 0.09 -27.55 -4.88
CA PRO A 163 0.05 -28.58 -3.85
C PRO A 163 -0.02 -27.98 -2.44
N SER A 164 -0.57 -28.76 -1.49
CA SER A 164 -0.84 -28.30 -0.12
C SER A 164 0.38 -27.92 0.72
N HIS A 165 1.56 -28.42 0.35
CA HIS A 165 2.82 -28.11 1.03
C HIS A 165 3.41 -26.75 0.60
N ALA A 166 2.89 -26.15 -0.47
CA ALA A 166 3.25 -24.82 -0.92
C ALA A 166 2.20 -23.79 -0.46
N SER A 167 2.67 -22.58 -0.15
CA SER A 167 1.81 -21.49 0.28
C SER A 167 1.11 -20.86 -0.92
N ARG A 168 -0.22 -20.71 -0.83
CA ARG A 168 -1.06 -20.02 -1.82
C ARG A 168 -1.39 -18.65 -1.27
N GLU A 169 -0.89 -17.61 -1.92
CA GLU A 169 -0.95 -16.24 -1.40
C GLU A 169 -1.57 -15.30 -2.44
N VAL A 170 -2.24 -14.25 -1.96
CA VAL A 170 -2.77 -13.19 -2.81
C VAL A 170 -2.43 -11.85 -2.16
N LEU A 171 -1.76 -10.98 -2.91
CA LEU A 171 -1.46 -9.61 -2.52
C LEU A 171 -2.34 -8.67 -3.33
N VAL A 172 -3.13 -7.83 -2.66
CA VAL A 172 -4.01 -6.86 -3.32
C VAL A 172 -3.45 -5.46 -3.13
N VAL A 173 -3.14 -4.78 -4.23
CA VAL A 173 -2.80 -3.36 -4.28
C VAL A 173 -4.05 -2.60 -4.69
N MET A 174 -4.83 -2.18 -3.70
CA MET A 174 -6.10 -1.48 -3.87
C MET A 174 -5.94 0.00 -3.56
N GLY A 175 -6.30 0.86 -4.52
CA GLY A 175 -6.38 2.31 -4.30
C GLY A 175 -7.81 2.81 -4.19
N SER A 176 -8.75 2.12 -4.83
CA SER A 176 -10.19 2.35 -4.69
C SER A 176 -10.65 2.10 -3.27
N LEU A 177 -11.64 2.86 -2.80
CA LEU A 177 -12.30 2.63 -1.50
C LEU A 177 -13.53 1.71 -1.63
N THR A 178 -13.96 1.45 -2.86
CA THR A 178 -15.14 0.64 -3.19
C THR A 178 -14.76 -0.45 -4.19
N SER A 179 -15.51 -1.56 -4.14
CA SER A 179 -15.45 -2.66 -5.11
C SER A 179 -16.83 -2.87 -5.69
N CYS A 180 -16.91 -3.06 -7.00
CA CYS A 180 -18.14 -3.29 -7.74
C CYS A 180 -18.16 -4.72 -8.25
N ASP A 181 -18.73 -5.61 -7.44
CA ASP A 181 -18.73 -7.05 -7.64
C ASP A 181 -20.11 -7.56 -8.07
N PRO A 182 -20.17 -8.61 -8.92
CA PRO A 182 -21.44 -9.13 -9.44
C PRO A 182 -22.28 -9.88 -8.40
N GLY A 183 -21.66 -10.38 -7.33
CA GLY A 183 -22.33 -11.14 -6.28
C GLY A 183 -21.84 -10.79 -4.89
N ASN A 184 -22.26 -11.60 -3.91
CA ASN A 184 -21.83 -11.43 -2.53
C ASN A 184 -20.37 -11.89 -2.36
N ILE A 185 -19.45 -10.96 -2.10
CA ILE A 185 -18.04 -11.28 -1.90
C ILE A 185 -17.77 -12.12 -0.64
N PHE A 186 -18.63 -12.04 0.38
CA PHE A 186 -18.45 -12.82 1.62
C PHE A 186 -18.47 -14.32 1.36
N THR A 187 -19.24 -14.78 0.36
CA THR A 187 -19.22 -16.20 -0.03
C THR A 187 -17.89 -16.61 -0.64
N THR A 188 -17.21 -15.69 -1.34
CA THR A 188 -15.88 -15.92 -1.91
C THR A 188 -14.80 -15.99 -0.82
N ILE A 189 -14.98 -15.23 0.26
CA ILE A 189 -14.09 -15.24 1.44
C ILE A 189 -14.28 -16.53 2.25
N GLU A 190 -15.51 -17.04 2.36
CA GLU A 190 -15.82 -18.27 3.08
C GLU A 190 -15.32 -19.54 2.37
N VAL A 191 -14.98 -19.47 1.08
CA VAL A 191 -14.45 -20.63 0.35
C VAL A 191 -13.17 -21.10 1.02
N ARG A 192 -13.26 -22.28 1.65
CA ARG A 192 -12.21 -22.90 2.45
C ARG A 192 -11.43 -23.94 1.64
#